data_AF-A0A336NDE7-F1
#
_entry.id   AF-A0A336NDE7-F1
#
_cell.length_a   1.000
_cell.length_b   1.000
_cell.length_c   1.000
_cell.angle_alpha   90.00
_cell.angle_beta   90.00
_cell.angle_gamma   90.00
#
_symmetry.space_group_name_H-M   'P 1'
#
loop_
_entity.id
_entity.type
_entity.pdbx_description
1 polymer ?
#
loop_
_entity_poly.entity_id
_entity_poly.type
_entity_poly.pdbx_seq_one_letter_code
_entity_poly.pdbx_strand_id
1 'polypeptide(L)' 'MVSGSITPRLQVKYGVGLFDGLAEVTLRYRLLPQLYVQSVSGVNQAFDLLYQFEF' A
#
# COMPACT_ATOMS: atom_id res chain seq x y z
N MET A 1 12.75 5.08 1.85
CA MET A 1 11.50 4.29 1.85
C MET A 1 11.87 2.83 2.10
N VAL A 2 11.26 2.22 3.10
CA VAL A 2 11.49 0.81 3.47
C VAL A 2 10.29 0.00 2.98
N SER A 3 10.52 -1.10 2.28
CA SER A 3 9.46 -2.01 1.85
C SER A 3 9.74 -3.40 2.38
N GLY A 4 8.74 -4.01 3.02
CA GLY A 4 8.79 -5.38 3.53
C GLY A 4 7.61 -6.19 3.03
N SER A 5 7.87 -7.39 2.54
CA SER A 5 6.81 -8.32 2.14
C SER A 5 6.58 -9.31 3.28
N ILE A 6 5.39 -9.27 3.89
CA ILE A 6 5.02 -10.25 4.94
C ILE A 6 4.65 -11.59 4.28
N THR A 7 3.96 -11.54 3.15
CA THR A 7 3.69 -12.71 2.32
C THR A 7 3.82 -12.33 0.83
N PRO A 8 3.91 -13.30 -0.10
CA PRO A 8 3.93 -12.99 -1.54
C PRO A 8 2.74 -12.13 -2.02
N ARG A 9 1.62 -12.16 -1.26
CA ARG A 9 0.38 -11.44 -1.54
C ARG A 9 0.19 -10.19 -0.66
N LEU A 10 0.95 -10.05 0.42
CA LEU A 10 0.84 -8.96 1.38
C LEU A 10 2.16 -8.19 1.45
N GLN A 11 2.16 -6.99 0.90
CA GLN A 11 3.28 -6.09 0.91
C GLN A 11 2.99 -4.93 1.85
N VAL A 12 3.98 -4.57 2.64
CA VAL A 12 3.96 -3.40 3.51
C VAL A 12 5.05 -2.46 3.02
N LYS A 13 4.72 -1.19 2.89
CA LYS A 13 5.68 -0.12 2.59
C LYS A 13 5.59 0.91 3.69
N TYR A 14 6.74 1.34 4.15
CA TYR A 14 6.91 2.39 5.13
C TYR A 14 7.75 3.50 4.50
N GLY A 15 7.13 4.64 4.25
CA GLY A 15 7.75 5.84 3.74
C GLY A 15 7.82 6.91 4.83
N VAL A 16 8.80 7.80 4.73
CA VAL A 16 8.76 9.08 5.44
C VAL A 16 8.62 10.12 4.34
N GLY A 17 7.53 10.89 4.39
CA GLY A 17 7.27 11.95 3.41
C GLY A 17 8.41 12.96 3.43
N LEU A 18 8.99 13.25 2.26
CA LEU A 18 10.12 14.18 2.13
C LEU A 18 9.77 15.62 2.53
N PHE A 19 8.48 15.94 2.57
CA PHE A 19 7.96 17.28 2.77
C PHE A 19 7.65 17.58 4.24
N ASP A 20 6.97 16.65 4.94
CA ASP A 20 6.47 16.90 6.30
C ASP A 20 7.20 16.06 7.37
N GLY A 21 8.09 15.16 6.95
CA GLY A 21 8.75 14.20 7.86
C GLY A 21 7.80 13.19 8.50
N LEU A 22 6.54 13.15 8.04
CA LEU A 22 5.51 12.28 8.58
C LEU A 22 5.65 10.87 8.02
N ALA A 23 5.51 9.90 8.94
CA ALA A 23 5.55 8.50 8.62
C ALA A 23 4.28 8.09 7.88
N GLU A 24 4.43 7.51 6.70
CA GLU A 24 3.34 6.93 5.92
C GLU A 24 3.55 5.41 5.82
N VAL A 25 2.52 4.68 6.19
CA VAL A 25 2.46 3.23 6.10
C VAL A 25 1.46 2.86 5.02
N THR A 26 1.92 2.23 3.95
CA THR A 26 1.07 1.67 2.91
C THR A 26 1.04 0.16 3.02
N LEU A 27 -0.15 -0.38 3.28
CA LEU A 27 -0.44 -1.80 3.20
C LEU A 27 -1.03 -2.12 1.83
N ARG A 28 -0.51 -3.12 1.14
CA ARG A 28 -1.06 -3.60 -0.12
C ARG A 28 -1.28 -5.11 -0.07
N TYR A 29 -2.53 -5.52 -0.28
CA TYR A 29 -2.94 -6.91 -0.28
C TYR A 29 -3.53 -7.33 -1.62
N ARG A 30 -3.08 -8.45 -2.17
CA ARG A 30 -3.59 -9.02 -3.42
C ARG A 30 -4.70 -10.04 -3.13
N LEU A 31 -5.96 -9.64 -3.36
CA LEU A 31 -7.13 -10.51 -3.22
C LEU A 31 -7.28 -11.47 -4.40
N LEU A 32 -7.13 -10.96 -5.62
CA LEU A 32 -7.20 -11.74 -6.87
C LEU A 32 -6.02 -11.33 -7.77
N PRO A 33 -5.71 -12.09 -8.84
CA PRO A 33 -4.65 -11.71 -9.79
C PRO A 33 -4.79 -10.28 -10.32
N GLN A 34 -6.02 -9.80 -10.42
CA GLN A 34 -6.41 -8.49 -10.95
C GLN A 34 -6.97 -7.53 -9.87
N LEU A 35 -7.13 -7.99 -8.62
CA LEU A 35 -7.73 -7.19 -7.54
C LEU A 35 -6.75 -7.00 -6.39
N TYR A 36 -6.45 -5.74 -6.12
CA TYR A 36 -5.56 -5.29 -5.08
C TYR A 36 -6.34 -4.37 -4.12
N VAL A 37 -6.07 -4.55 -2.85
CA VAL A 37 -6.53 -3.67 -1.78
C VAL A 37 -5.32 -2.91 -1.30
N GLN A 38 -5.47 -1.61 -1.15
CA GLN A 38 -4.46 -0.77 -0.57
C GLN A 38 -5.06 0.02 0.59
N SER A 39 -4.32 0.12 1.68
CA SER A 39 -4.64 0.98 2.81
C SER A 39 -3.41 1.82 3.11
N VAL A 40 -3.58 3.13 3.18
CA VAL A 40 -2.53 4.09 3.51
C VAL A 40 -2.87 4.72 4.85
N SER A 41 -1.92 4.71 5.77
CA SER A 41 -2.03 5.29 7.10
C SER A 41 -0.81 6.16 7.36
N GLY A 42 -1.03 7.47 7.47
CA GLY A 42 -0.01 8.44 7.84
C GLY A 42 -0.68 9.75 8.21
N VAL A 43 -0.39 10.81 7.44
CA VAL A 43 -1.08 12.11 7.57
C VAL A 43 -2.56 11.99 7.17
N ASN A 44 -2.80 11.30 6.06
CA ASN A 44 -4.12 10.91 5.60
C ASN A 44 -4.28 9.41 5.76
N GLN A 45 -5.46 9.01 6.20
CA GLN A 45 -5.91 7.63 6.22
C GLN A 45 -6.84 7.42 5.04
N ALA A 46 -6.41 6.60 4.08
CA ALA A 46 -7.15 6.31 2.87
C ALA A 46 -7.20 4.80 2.64
N PHE A 47 -8.32 4.34 2.11
CA PHE A 47 -8.51 2.95 1.74
C PHE A 47 -8.92 2.88 0.27
N ASP A 48 -8.06 2.26 -0.54
CA ASP A 48 -8.21 2.18 -1.99
C ASP A 48 -8.43 0.72 -2.43
N LEU A 49 -9.39 0.53 -3.32
CA LEU A 49 -9.58 -0.72 -4.04
C LEU A 49 -9.10 -0.53 -5.49
N LEU A 50 -8.09 -1.29 -5.88
CA LEU A 50 -7.45 -1.21 -7.19
C LEU A 50 -7.77 -2.48 -7.97
N TYR A 51 -8.62 -2.35 -8.99
CA TYR A 51 -8.91 -3.44 -9.91
C TYR A 51 -8.25 -3.15 -11.27
N GLN A 52 -7.46 -4.08 -11.77
CA GLN A 52 -6.77 -3.99 -13.05
C GLN A 52 -7.43 -4.90 -14.08
N PHE A 53 -8.06 -4.31 -15.10
CA PHE A 53 -8.55 -5.05 -16.26
C PHE A 53 -7.37 -5.33 -17.20
N GLU A 54 -7.04 -6.59 -17.44
CA GLU A 54 -6.16 -7.00 -18.54
C GLU A 54 -7.05 -7.25 -19.78
N PHE A 55 -6.81 -6.49 -20.87
CA PHE A 55 -7.49 -6.63 -22.17
C PHE A 55 -6.57 -7.33 -23.18
#